data_AF-A0A975ATL0-F1
#
_entry.id   AF-A0A975ATL0-F1
#
_cell.length_a   1.000
_cell.length_b   1.000
_cell.length_c   1.000
_cell.angle_alpha   90.00
_cell.angle_beta   90.00
_cell.angle_gamma   90.00
#
_symmetry.space_group_name_H-M   'P 1'
#
loop_
_entity.id
_entity.type
_entity.pdbx_description
1 polymer ?
#
loop_
_entity_poly.entity_id
_entity_poly.type
_entity_poly.pdbx_seq_one_letter_code
_entity_poly.pdbx_strand_id
1 'polypeptide(L)'
;MEFIARFHDPDELARVRHLLRSKGIPTYVRGIEGRSMGTQDALFACLNHQAEDARRVIHNPDFEPAHPVDAREVERAMENADYRVILKWAIVVLGLVALLFGALMYLQFGNRV
;
A
#
# COMPACT_ATOMS: atom_id res chain seq x y z
N MET A 1 6.59 -0.28 -0.96
CA MET A 1 6.56 1.14 -0.55
C MET A 1 7.83 1.46 0.20
N GLU A 2 8.41 2.63 -0.04
CA GLU A 2 9.63 3.09 0.63
C GLU A 2 9.45 4.53 1.15
N PHE A 3 10.06 4.83 2.29
CA PHE A 3 9.92 6.13 2.96
C PHE A 3 10.66 7.24 2.20
N ILE A 4 10.00 8.40 2.06
CA ILE A 4 10.57 9.59 1.43
C ILE A 4 10.91 10.63 2.51
N ALA A 5 9.88 11.16 3.20
CA ALA A 5 10.01 12.28 4.12
C ALA A 5 8.84 12.34 5.10
N ARG A 6 8.98 13.15 6.17
CA ARG A 6 7.89 13.48 7.10
C ARG A 6 7.53 14.95 6.99
N PHE A 7 6.25 15.23 7.10
CA PHE A 7 5.69 16.57 7.04
C PHE A 7 4.89 16.85 8.31
N HIS A 8 5.02 18.08 8.79
CA HIS A 8 4.23 18.62 9.91
C HIS A 8 3.17 19.60 9.41
N ASP A 9 3.45 20.27 8.29
CA ASP A 9 2.53 21.17 7.60
C ASP A 9 1.74 20.39 6.52
N PRO A 10 0.41 20.30 6.64
CA PRO A 10 -0.42 19.65 5.62
C PRO A 10 -0.37 20.37 4.27
N ASP A 11 -0.14 21.68 4.24
CA ASP A 11 -0.08 22.44 2.98
C ASP A 11 1.22 22.13 2.22
N GLU A 12 2.35 22.03 2.93
CA GLU A 12 3.61 21.58 2.35
C GLU A 12 3.51 20.16 1.80
N LEU A 13 2.92 19.25 2.55
CA LEU A 13 2.66 17.89 2.09
C LEU A 13 1.83 17.88 0.80
N ALA A 14 0.75 18.65 0.75
CA ALA A 14 -0.11 18.73 -0.42
C ALA A 14 0.64 19.26 -1.65
N ARG A 15 1.49 20.29 -1.48
CA ARG A 15 2.35 20.83 -2.54
C ARG A 15 3.33 19.78 -3.06
N VAL A 16 4.06 19.11 -2.17
CA VAL A 16 5.04 18.08 -2.54
C VAL A 16 4.38 16.90 -3.25
N ARG A 17 3.22 16.45 -2.75
CA ARG A 17 2.44 15.38 -3.41
C ARG A 17 2.00 15.79 -4.81
N HIS A 18 1.53 17.02 -4.98
CA HIS A 18 1.14 17.52 -6.29
C HIS A 18 2.33 17.54 -7.27
N LEU A 19 3.49 18.00 -6.81
CA LEU A 19 4.73 18.00 -7.59
C LEU A 19 5.12 16.56 -8.00
N LEU A 20 5.24 15.64 -7.04
CA LEU A 20 5.61 14.25 -7.32
C LEU A 20 4.62 13.57 -8.27
N ARG A 21 3.32 13.80 -8.07
CA ARG A 21 2.28 13.29 -8.96
C ARG A 21 2.41 13.86 -10.38
N SER A 22 2.70 15.16 -10.51
CA SER A 22 2.92 15.79 -11.83
C SER A 22 4.13 15.21 -12.58
N LYS A 23 5.12 14.70 -11.83
CA LYS A 23 6.31 14.02 -12.36
C LYS A 23 6.10 12.51 -12.57
N GLY A 24 4.89 11.99 -12.34
CA GLY A 24 4.59 10.58 -12.52
C GLY A 24 5.10 9.67 -11.40
N ILE A 25 5.26 10.20 -10.19
CA ILE A 25 5.62 9.44 -8.99
C ILE A 25 4.37 9.30 -8.10
N PRO A 26 3.76 8.11 -8.00
CA PRO A 26 2.66 7.83 -7.09
C PRO A 26 3.14 7.78 -5.64
N THR A 27 2.35 8.41 -4.77
CA THR A 27 2.69 8.58 -3.36
C THR A 27 1.59 8.10 -2.42
N TYR A 28 2.01 7.55 -1.29
CA TYR A 28 1.12 7.13 -0.20
C TYR A 28 1.44 7.93 1.06
N VAL A 29 0.39 8.39 1.75
CA VAL A 29 0.53 9.13 3.02
C VAL A 29 0.00 8.28 4.15
N ARG A 30 0.76 8.22 5.24
CA ARG A 30 0.32 7.62 6.49
C ARG A 30 0.39 8.65 7.60
N GLY A 31 -0.77 8.98 8.18
CA GLY A 31 -0.83 9.75 9.41
C GLY A 31 -0.21 8.99 10.57
N ILE A 32 0.68 9.67 11.29
CA ILE A 32 1.33 9.19 12.51
C ILE A 32 0.93 10.15 13.63
N GLU A 33 -0.01 9.73 14.46
CA GLU A 33 -0.34 10.44 15.70
C GLU A 33 0.72 10.11 16.77
N GLY A 34 1.58 11.07 17.07
CA GLY A 34 2.53 10.98 18.18
C GLY A 34 1.92 11.54 19.46
N ARG A 35 1.86 10.74 20.53
CA ARG A 35 1.31 11.12 21.86
C ARG A 35 1.86 12.42 22.49
N SER A 36 2.96 12.99 21.97
CA SER A 36 3.67 14.13 22.56
C SER A 36 4.05 15.23 21.56
N MET A 37 3.86 15.06 20.25
CA MET A 37 4.56 15.88 19.24
C MET A 37 3.66 16.43 18.11
N GLY A 38 2.34 16.31 18.25
CA GLY A 38 1.38 16.71 17.22
C GLY A 38 1.19 15.66 16.13
N THR A 39 0.27 15.94 15.21
CA THR A 39 -0.03 15.08 14.06
C THR A 39 1.09 15.24 13.02
N GLN A 40 1.75 14.15 12.65
CA GLN A 40 2.76 14.13 11.58
C GLN A 40 2.31 13.21 10.47
N ASP A 41 2.58 13.59 9.23
CA ASP A 41 2.32 12.76 8.07
C ASP A 41 3.63 12.22 7.50
N ALA A 42 3.70 10.90 7.34
CA ALA A 42 4.81 10.26 6.64
C ALA A 42 4.44 10.00 5.18
N LEU A 43 5.29 10.47 4.27
CA LEU A 43 5.16 10.30 2.84
C LEU A 43 6.02 9.13 2.35
N PHE A 44 5.42 8.27 1.55
CA PHE A 44 6.05 7.08 0.97
C PHE A 44 5.90 7.07 -0.55
N ALA A 45 6.91 6.54 -1.25
CA ALA A 45 6.79 6.16 -2.65
C ALA A 45 5.99 4.85 -2.74
N CYS A 46 5.00 4.81 -3.62
CA CYS A 46 4.24 3.59 -3.89
C CYS A 46 5.15 2.51 -4.52
N LEU A 47 6.01 2.93 -5.46
CA LEU A 47 6.99 2.09 -6.15
C LEU A 47 8.39 2.32 -5.58
N ASN A 48 9.02 1.27 -5.05
CA ASN A 48 10.33 1.41 -4.36
C ASN A 48 11.42 2.00 -5.26
N HIS A 49 11.47 1.59 -6.53
CA HIS A 49 12.51 2.07 -7.46
C HIS A 49 12.42 3.58 -7.74
N GLN A 50 11.28 4.22 -7.49
CA GLN A 50 11.12 5.68 -7.66
C GLN A 50 11.39 6.47 -6.37
N ALA A 51 11.70 5.82 -5.25
CA ALA A 51 11.87 6.50 -3.96
C ALA A 51 13.07 7.46 -3.95
N GLU A 52 14.16 7.09 -4.62
CA GLU A 52 15.33 7.93 -4.80
C GLU A 52 15.02 9.12 -5.73
N ASP A 53 14.37 8.87 -6.85
CA ASP A 53 13.91 9.91 -7.77
C ASP A 53 12.97 10.89 -7.06
N ALA A 54 12.08 10.41 -6.21
CA ALA A 54 11.17 11.24 -5.42
C ALA A 54 11.93 12.19 -4.47
N ARG A 55 12.95 11.68 -3.77
CA ARG A 55 13.84 12.51 -2.93
C ARG A 55 14.56 13.56 -3.76
N ARG A 56 15.03 13.21 -4.96
CA ARG A 56 15.68 14.15 -5.89
C ARG A 56 14.72 15.23 -6.40
N VAL A 57 13.49 14.88 -6.77
CA VAL A 57 12.45 15.84 -7.19
C VAL A 57 12.12 16.83 -6.06
N ILE A 58 12.07 16.37 -4.81
CA ILE A 58 11.81 17.25 -3.66
C ILE A 58 12.92 18.29 -3.50
N HIS A 59 14.19 17.89 -3.66
CA HIS A 59 15.33 18.80 -3.55
C HIS A 59 15.57 19.64 -4.81
N ASN A 60 15.23 19.11 -5.98
CA ASN A 60 15.38 19.74 -7.29
C ASN A 60 14.10 19.50 -8.12
N PRO A 61 13.15 20.46 -8.13
CA PRO A 61 11.88 20.33 -8.85
C PRO A 61 12.01 20.11 -10.37
N ASP A 62 13.14 20.50 -10.95
CA ASP A 62 13.40 20.35 -12.38
C ASP A 62 13.90 18.94 -12.75
N PHE A 63 14.22 18.10 -11.75
CA PHE A 63 14.62 16.72 -12.00
C PHE A 63 13.52 15.94 -12.72
N GLU A 64 13.93 15.11 -13.68
CA GLU A 64 13.06 14.19 -14.41
C GLU A 64 13.29 12.76 -13.92
N PRO A 65 12.25 12.07 -13.40
CA PRO A 65 12.36 10.69 -12.98
C PRO A 65 12.67 9.75 -14.14
N ALA A 66 13.41 8.67 -13.89
CA ALA A 66 13.83 7.76 -14.95
C ALA A 66 12.64 6.98 -15.57
N HIS A 67 11.62 6.69 -14.76
CA HIS A 67 10.46 5.90 -15.15
C HIS A 67 9.16 6.53 -14.64
N PRO A 68 8.66 7.60 -15.26
CA PRO A 68 7.39 8.19 -14.87
C PRO A 68 6.23 7.23 -15.19
N VAL A 69 5.25 7.14 -14.29
CA VAL A 69 4.01 6.35 -14.47
C VAL A 69 2.77 7.24 -14.30
N ASP A 70 1.60 6.74 -14.68
CA ASP A 70 0.35 7.41 -14.31
C ASP A 70 0.13 7.27 -12.79
N ALA A 71 0.61 8.27 -12.07
CA ALA A 71 0.54 8.31 -10.62
C ALA A 71 -0.90 8.23 -10.09
N ARG A 72 -1.89 8.78 -10.81
CA ARG A 72 -3.29 8.78 -10.38
C ARG A 72 -3.91 7.40 -10.51
N GLU A 73 -3.61 6.70 -11.60
CA GLU A 73 -4.09 5.33 -11.80
C GLU A 73 -3.53 4.39 -10.73
N VAL A 74 -2.23 4.49 -10.44
CA VAL A 74 -1.58 3.67 -9.41
C VAL A 74 -2.12 3.99 -8.02
N GLU A 75 -2.24 5.27 -7.65
CA GLU A 75 -2.81 5.68 -6.35
C GLU A 75 -4.24 5.12 -6.17
N ARG A 76 -5.09 5.21 -7.21
CA ARG A 76 -6.45 4.64 -7.18
C ARG A 76 -6.46 3.12 -7.07
N ALA A 77 -5.58 2.43 -7.79
CA ALA A 77 -5.48 0.97 -7.71
C ALA A 77 -5.06 0.51 -6.31
N MET A 78 -4.22 1.29 -5.63
CA MET A 78 -3.75 0.99 -4.28
C MET A 78 -4.78 1.29 -3.18
N GLU A 79 -5.57 2.37 -3.32
CA GLU A 79 -6.71 2.62 -2.43
C GLU A 79 -7.77 1.51 -2.53
N ASN A 80 -7.92 0.91 -3.71
CA ASN A 80 -8.88 -0.16 -3.98
C ASN A 80 -8.28 -1.56 -3.90
N ALA A 81 -7.14 -1.76 -3.21
CA ALA A 81 -6.59 -3.10 -2.98
C ALA A 81 -7.71 -4.01 -2.46
N ASP A 82 -8.16 -4.92 -3.33
CA ASP A 82 -9.53 -5.39 -3.33
C ASP A 82 -9.72 -6.43 -2.23
N TYR A 83 -9.98 -5.96 -1.00
CA TYR A 83 -10.22 -6.80 0.18
C TYR A 83 -11.30 -7.86 -0.08
N ARG A 84 -12.22 -7.58 -1.02
CA ARG A 84 -13.23 -8.52 -1.49
C ARG A 84 -12.62 -9.74 -2.18
N VAL A 85 -11.58 -9.55 -2.99
CA VAL A 85 -10.88 -10.65 -3.69
C VAL A 85 -10.13 -11.50 -2.68
N ILE A 86 -9.41 -10.86 -1.74
CA ILE A 86 -8.67 -11.57 -0.67
C ILE A 86 -9.66 -12.35 0.22
N LEU A 87 -10.76 -11.73 0.64
CA LEU A 87 -11.79 -12.37 1.46
C LEU A 87 -12.48 -13.54 0.74
N LYS A 88 -12.77 -13.39 -0.56
CA LYS A 88 -13.37 -14.45 -1.37
C LYS A 88 -12.47 -15.69 -1.42
N TRP A 89 -11.18 -15.50 -1.67
CA TRP A 89 -10.23 -16.62 -1.67
C TRP A 89 -10.03 -17.21 -0.28
N ALA A 90 -10.01 -16.39 0.78
CA ALA A 90 -9.93 -16.88 2.15
C ALA A 90 -11.12 -17.80 2.51
N ILE A 91 -12.35 -17.44 2.12
CA ILE A 91 -13.55 -18.26 2.35
C ILE A 91 -13.47 -19.59 1.57
N VAL A 92 -13.02 -19.54 0.31
CA VAL A 92 -12.86 -20.75 -0.52
C VAL A 92 -11.85 -21.72 0.10
N VAL A 93 -10.70 -21.21 0.55
CA VAL A 93 -9.68 -22.04 1.20
C VAL A 93 -10.20 -22.60 2.52
N LEU A 94 -10.87 -21.79 3.34
CA LEU A 94 -11.45 -22.23 4.61
C LEU A 94 -12.47 -23.36 4.40
N GLY A 95 -13.34 -23.24 3.40
CA GLY A 95 -14.33 -24.27 3.06
C GLY A 95 -13.69 -25.59 2.61
N LEU A 96 -12.62 -25.51 1.80
CA LEU A 96 -11.84 -26.68 1.39
C LEU A 96 -11.20 -27.39 2.58
N VAL A 97 -10.60 -26.63 3.51
CA VAL A 97 -9.99 -27.18 4.73
C VAL A 97 -11.04 -27.86 5.61
N ALA A 98 -12.20 -27.23 5.81
CA ALA A 98 -13.29 -27.81 6.59
C ALA A 98 -13.83 -29.11 5.97
N LEU A 99 -13.97 -29.17 4.64
CA LEU A 99 -14.38 -30.37 3.92
C LEU A 99 -13.35 -31.50 4.04
N LEU A 100 -12.06 -31.18 3.87
CA LEU A 100 -10.97 -32.13 4.04
C LEU A 100 -10.93 -32.68 5.47
N PHE A 101 -11.08 -31.81 6.46
CA PHE A 101 -11.11 -32.19 7.86
C PHE A 101 -12.32 -33.09 8.18
N GLY A 102 -13.50 -32.75 7.65
CA GLY A 102 -14.71 -33.57 7.77
C GLY A 102 -14.54 -34.95 7.12
N ALA A 103 -13.96 -35.02 5.92
CA ALA A 103 -13.68 -36.28 5.24
C ALA A 103 -12.67 -37.15 6.00
N LEU A 104 -11.61 -36.54 6.56
CA LEU A 104 -10.63 -37.25 7.40
C LEU A 104 -11.27 -37.78 8.68
N MET A 105 -12.09 -36.97 9.36
CA MET A 105 -12.84 -37.41 10.54
C MET A 105 -13.79 -38.56 10.21
N TYR A 106 -14.51 -38.47 9.10
CA TYR A 106 -15.42 -39.51 8.64
C TYR A 106 -14.69 -40.82 8.33
N LEU A 107 -13.55 -40.76 7.64
CA LEU A 107 -12.72 -41.94 7.39
C LEU A 107 -12.15 -42.54 8.68
N GLN A 108 -11.75 -41.71 9.64
CA GLN A 108 -11.14 -42.18 10.88
C GLN A 108 -12.16 -42.80 11.85
N PHE A 109 -13.39 -42.29 11.89
CA PHE A 109 -14.46 -42.82 12.76
C PHE A 109 -15.36 -43.86 12.07
N GLY A 110 -15.57 -43.76 10.76
CA GLY A 110 -16.40 -44.68 9.98
C GLY A 110 -15.75 -46.06 9.77
N ASN A 111 -14.42 -46.17 9.81
CA ASN A 111 -13.71 -47.44 9.68
C ASN A 111 -13.53 -48.18 11.03
N ARG A 112 -14.13 -47.68 12.11
CA ARG A 112 -14.05 -48.26 13.48
C ARG A 112 -15.37 -48.87 13.96
N VAL A 113 -16.41 -48.91 13.13
CA VAL A 113 -17.69 -49.61 13.35
C VAL A 113 -17.76 -50.78 12.38
#